data_AF-A0A2V8V6B7-F1
#
_entry.id   AF-A0A2V8V6B7-F1
#
_cell.length_a   1.000
_cell.length_b   1.000
_cell.length_c   1.000
_cell.angle_alpha   90.00
_cell.angle_beta   90.00
_cell.angle_gamma   90.00
#
_symmetry.space_group_name_H-M   'P 1'
#
loop_
_entity.id
_entity.type
_entity.pdbx_description
1 polymer ?
#
loop_
_entity_poly.entity_id
_entity_poly.type
_entity_poly.pdbx_seq_one_letter_code
_entity_poly.pdbx_strand_id
1 'polypeptide(L)'
;MDVTAHEIAAHLDRIEASSGFSRAGRLVRFLRFIVDETLAGRGRQIKEYSIAIGVFGRASSYDPQVDSLVRVQASLLRTRLSEYYSAEGRAETIRIEIPKGGYEPVIRRSAAPTAVMKPSLRTPRHRPRPRVGAAWSL
;
A
#
# COMPACT_ATOMS: atom_id res chain seq x y z
N MET A 1 18.01 5.48 14.00
CA MET A 1 17.03 5.48 15.10
C MET A 1 15.76 4.87 14.55
N ASP A 2 15.37 3.72 15.07
CA ASP A 2 14.15 3.03 14.67
C ASP A 2 12.91 3.83 15.10
N VAL A 3 11.81 3.71 14.34
CA VAL A 3 10.54 4.37 14.67
C VAL A 3 9.84 3.54 15.74
N THR A 4 9.41 4.18 16.83
CA THR A 4 8.73 3.48 17.92
C THR A 4 7.24 3.26 17.64
N ALA A 5 6.62 2.27 18.29
CA ALA A 5 5.18 2.00 18.14
C ALA A 5 4.31 3.21 18.55
N HIS A 6 4.71 3.94 19.58
CA HIS A 6 4.01 5.14 20.04
C HIS A 6 4.04 6.26 18.98
N GLU A 7 5.20 6.50 18.37
CA GLU A 7 5.34 7.47 17.28
C GLU A 7 4.48 7.10 16.05
N ILE A 8 4.37 5.81 15.76
CA ILE A 8 3.55 5.29 14.66
C ILE A 8 2.06 5.49 14.95
N ALA A 9 1.62 5.21 16.18
CA ALA A 9 0.24 5.44 16.59
C ALA A 9 -0.13 6.92 16.51
N ALA A 10 0.72 7.81 17.05
CA ALA A 10 0.50 9.25 16.97
C ALA A 10 0.47 9.76 15.51
N HIS A 11 1.27 9.16 14.63
CA HIS A 11 1.26 9.49 13.20
C HIS A 11 0.00 8.98 12.49
N LEU A 12 -0.49 7.79 12.84
CA LEU A 12 -1.78 7.28 12.34
C LEU A 12 -2.95 8.19 12.71
N ASP A 13 -2.98 8.72 13.94
CA ASP A 13 -4.02 9.64 14.37
C ASP A 13 -4.03 10.93 13.53
N ARG A 14 -2.84 11.45 13.16
CA ARG A 14 -2.73 12.60 12.25
C ARG A 14 -3.19 12.28 10.83
N ILE A 15 -2.87 11.09 10.32
CA ILE A 15 -3.38 10.65 9.01
C ILE A 15 -4.90 10.55 9.06
N GLU A 16 -5.48 9.94 10.09
CA GLU A 16 -6.94 9.77 10.24
C GLU A 16 -7.69 11.09 10.31
N ALA A 17 -7.14 12.09 11.01
CA ALA A 17 -7.72 13.41 11.12
C ALA A 17 -7.62 14.25 9.83
N SER A 18 -6.77 13.87 8.87
CA SER A 18 -6.53 14.64 7.65
C SER A 18 -7.74 14.70 6.71
N SER A 19 -7.78 15.69 5.82
CA SER A 19 -8.93 15.90 4.93
C SER A 19 -9.20 14.71 4.00
N GLY A 20 -8.14 13.99 3.58
CA GLY A 20 -8.24 12.82 2.70
C GLY A 20 -8.76 11.54 3.39
N PHE A 21 -8.73 11.48 4.72
CA PHE A 21 -9.02 10.27 5.51
C PHE A 21 -10.16 10.41 6.52
N SER A 22 -10.46 11.61 7.00
CA SER A 22 -11.50 11.85 8.02
C SER A 22 -12.89 11.32 7.65
N ARG A 23 -13.23 11.30 6.35
CA ARG A 23 -14.50 10.74 5.83
C ARG A 23 -14.38 9.31 5.30
N ALA A 24 -13.24 8.67 5.51
CA ALA A 24 -12.82 7.44 4.85
C ALA A 24 -12.74 6.24 5.81
N GLY A 25 -13.73 6.06 6.68
CA GLY A 25 -13.65 5.11 7.79
C GLY A 25 -13.25 3.67 7.41
N ARG A 26 -13.62 3.19 6.21
CA ARG A 26 -13.16 1.87 5.72
C ARG A 26 -11.66 1.82 5.40
N LEU A 27 -11.13 2.88 4.79
CA LEU A 27 -9.69 3.01 4.48
C LEU A 27 -8.86 3.22 5.73
N VAL A 28 -9.37 4.01 6.69
CA VAL A 28 -8.74 4.19 8.00
C VAL A 28 -8.65 2.86 8.75
N ARG A 29 -9.75 2.10 8.82
CA ARG A 29 -9.74 0.76 9.44
C ARG A 29 -8.77 -0.19 8.76
N PHE A 30 -8.68 -0.14 7.43
CA PHE A 30 -7.71 -0.94 6.68
C PHE A 30 -6.28 -0.54 7.04
N LEU A 31 -5.96 0.76 7.04
CA LEU A 31 -4.64 1.27 7.39
C LEU A 31 -4.22 0.88 8.81
N ARG A 32 -5.11 1.08 9.80
CA ARG A 32 -4.86 0.69 11.19
C ARG A 32 -4.58 -0.81 11.30
N PHE A 33 -5.45 -1.64 10.73
CA PHE A 33 -5.30 -3.10 10.77
C PHE A 33 -3.92 -3.56 10.27
N ILE A 34 -3.48 -3.10 9.10
CA ILE A 34 -2.20 -3.55 8.54
C ILE A 34 -0.99 -3.03 9.33
N VAL A 35 -1.09 -1.83 9.93
CA VAL A 35 -0.02 -1.29 10.76
C VAL A 35 0.05 -2.03 12.08
N ASP A 36 -1.08 -2.31 12.73
CA ASP A 36 -1.15 -3.04 14.00
C ASP A 36 -0.58 -4.46 13.83
N GLU A 37 -0.96 -5.17 12.75
CA GLU A 37 -0.40 -6.49 12.45
C GLU A 37 1.11 -6.44 12.20
N THR A 38 1.61 -5.40 11.52
CA THR A 38 3.06 -5.21 11.33
C THR A 38 3.78 -4.94 12.64
N LEU A 39 3.24 -4.07 13.50
CA LEU A 39 3.81 -3.79 14.83
C LEU A 39 3.80 -5.02 15.74
N ALA A 40 2.82 -5.91 15.57
CA ALA A 40 2.75 -7.18 16.26
C ALA A 40 3.65 -8.29 15.65
N GLY A 41 4.49 -7.96 14.66
CA GLY A 41 5.40 -8.91 14.01
C GLY A 41 4.73 -9.87 13.02
N ARG A 42 3.44 -9.65 12.71
CA ARG A 42 2.64 -10.49 11.81
C ARG A 42 2.44 -9.88 10.41
N GLY A 43 3.08 -8.75 10.12
CA GLY A 43 2.95 -8.02 8.84
C GLY A 43 3.09 -8.90 7.59
N ARG A 44 4.09 -9.79 7.55
CA ARG A 44 4.33 -10.74 6.45
C ARG A 44 3.20 -11.76 6.24
N GLN A 45 2.36 -11.97 7.26
CA GLN A 45 1.26 -12.94 7.24
C GLN A 45 -0.08 -12.30 6.87
N ILE A 46 -0.12 -10.98 6.62
CA ILE A 46 -1.34 -10.29 6.22
C ILE A 46 -1.78 -10.82 4.85
N LYS A 47 -2.87 -11.60 4.85
CA LYS A 47 -3.50 -12.16 3.66
C LYS A 47 -4.72 -11.34 3.26
N GLU A 48 -5.00 -11.33 1.96
CA GLU A 48 -6.18 -10.66 1.39
C GLU A 48 -7.49 -11.12 2.05
N TYR A 49 -7.63 -12.42 2.26
CA TYR A 49 -8.77 -13.02 2.93
C TYR A 49 -8.99 -12.45 4.34
N SER A 50 -7.93 -12.38 5.16
CA SER A 50 -8.01 -11.87 6.53
C SER A 50 -8.48 -10.41 6.59
N ILE A 51 -8.04 -9.59 5.61
CA ILE A 51 -8.50 -8.20 5.47
C ILE A 51 -9.98 -8.17 5.05
N ALA A 52 -10.38 -8.98 4.07
CA ALA A 52 -11.75 -8.99 3.58
C ALA A 52 -12.77 -9.30 4.69
N ILE A 53 -12.48 -10.30 5.52
CA ILE A 53 -13.34 -10.68 6.64
C ILE A 53 -13.19 -9.67 7.79
N GLY A 54 -11.97 -9.47 8.30
CA GLY A 54 -11.71 -8.73 9.53
C GLY A 54 -11.92 -7.21 9.42
N VAL A 55 -11.69 -6.63 8.23
CA VAL A 55 -11.83 -5.18 8.01
C VAL A 55 -13.10 -4.86 7.24
N PHE A 56 -13.37 -5.59 6.15
CA PHE A 56 -14.49 -5.27 5.27
C PHE A 56 -15.78 -6.05 5.57
N GLY A 57 -15.77 -6.97 6.54
CA GLY A 57 -16.96 -7.71 6.97
C GLY A 57 -17.52 -8.61 5.88
N ARG A 58 -16.66 -9.12 4.99
CA ARG A 58 -17.09 -10.11 3.99
C ARG A 58 -17.43 -11.44 4.66
N ALA A 59 -18.28 -12.22 3.98
CA ALA A 59 -18.61 -13.58 4.38
C ALA A 59 -17.40 -14.51 4.17
N SER A 60 -17.37 -15.62 4.91
CA SER A 60 -16.30 -16.63 4.83
C SER A 60 -16.14 -17.27 3.45
N SER A 61 -17.18 -17.19 2.61
CA SER A 61 -17.17 -17.58 1.19
C SER A 61 -16.44 -16.60 0.26
N TYR A 62 -15.82 -15.54 0.79
CA TYR A 62 -15.03 -14.59 0.02
C TYR A 62 -13.90 -15.29 -0.75
N ASP A 63 -13.91 -15.13 -2.08
CA ASP A 63 -12.85 -15.59 -2.96
C ASP A 63 -12.07 -14.38 -3.53
N PRO A 64 -10.79 -14.22 -3.16
CA PRO A 64 -9.93 -13.18 -3.72
C PRO A 64 -9.80 -13.21 -5.25
N GLN A 65 -9.95 -14.37 -5.91
CA GLN A 65 -9.83 -14.46 -7.37
C GLN A 65 -11.02 -13.80 -8.07
N VAL A 66 -12.21 -13.87 -7.46
CA VAL A 66 -13.46 -13.34 -8.02
C VAL A 66 -13.73 -11.91 -7.54
N ASP A 67 -13.43 -11.62 -6.27
CA ASP A 67 -13.76 -10.34 -5.64
C ASP A 67 -12.50 -9.51 -5.33
N SER A 68 -12.31 -8.46 -6.12
CA SER A 68 -11.15 -7.57 -6.05
C SER A 68 -11.25 -6.45 -5.00
N LEU A 69 -12.26 -6.47 -4.11
CA LEU A 69 -12.51 -5.42 -3.13
C LEU A 69 -11.25 -4.97 -2.39
N VAL A 70 -10.49 -5.93 -1.82
CA VAL A 70 -9.29 -5.60 -1.04
C VAL A 70 -8.20 -4.99 -1.93
N ARG A 71 -7.98 -5.52 -3.15
CA ARG A 71 -7.01 -4.97 -4.11
C ARG A 71 -7.39 -3.55 -4.55
N VAL A 72 -8.67 -3.26 -4.75
CA VAL A 72 -9.18 -1.92 -5.08
C VAL A 72 -8.96 -0.97 -3.91
N GLN A 73 -9.34 -1.37 -2.70
CA GLN A 73 -9.13 -0.56 -1.49
C GLN A 73 -7.64 -0.33 -1.21
N ALA A 74 -6.78 -1.30 -1.46
CA ALA A 74 -5.34 -1.15 -1.29
C ALA A 74 -4.74 -0.18 -2.33
N SER A 75 -5.25 -0.19 -3.57
CA SER A 75 -4.87 0.79 -4.58
C SER A 75 -5.28 2.20 -4.16
N LEU A 76 -6.51 2.36 -3.68
CA LEU A 76 -7.01 3.64 -3.19
C LEU A 76 -6.24 4.13 -1.95
N LEU A 77 -5.89 3.23 -1.02
CA LEU A 77 -5.11 3.55 0.16
C LEU A 77 -3.72 4.08 -0.20
N ARG A 78 -3.04 3.44 -1.17
CA ARG A 78 -1.75 3.91 -1.68
C ARG A 78 -1.86 5.30 -2.29
N THR A 79 -2.89 5.55 -3.11
CA THR A 79 -3.13 6.87 -3.71
C THR A 79 -3.33 7.94 -2.64
N ARG A 80 -4.20 7.69 -1.65
CA ARG A 80 -4.48 8.66 -0.59
C ARG A 80 -3.30 8.92 0.33
N LEU A 81 -2.51 7.90 0.65
CA LEU A 81 -1.26 8.09 1.39
C LEU A 81 -0.32 9.00 0.59
N SER A 82 -0.18 8.77 -0.72
CA SER A 82 0.64 9.63 -1.59
C SER A 82 0.16 11.07 -1.62
N GLU A 83 -1.16 11.29 -1.69
CA GLU A 83 -1.78 12.62 -1.66
C GLU A 83 -1.54 13.32 -0.32
N TYR A 84 -1.83 12.64 0.79
CA TYR A 84 -1.57 13.12 2.14
C TYR A 84 -0.12 13.57 2.30
N TYR A 85 0.82 12.71 1.91
CA TYR A 85 2.26 12.96 2.01
C TYR A 85 2.79 14.03 1.06
N SER A 86 2.02 14.41 0.03
CA SER A 86 2.33 15.51 -0.88
C SER A 86 1.74 16.86 -0.42
N ALA A 87 0.77 16.84 0.50
CA ALA A 87 0.05 17.99 1.00
C ALA A 87 0.20 18.14 2.52
N GLU A 88 -0.84 17.84 3.30
CA GLU A 88 -0.90 18.02 4.76
C GLU A 88 0.25 17.32 5.50
N GLY A 89 0.61 16.11 5.07
CA GLY A 89 1.68 15.30 5.64
C GLY A 89 3.08 15.58 5.08
N ARG A 90 3.29 16.69 4.34
CA ARG A 90 4.57 16.97 3.68
C ARG A 90 5.73 17.09 4.69
N ALA A 91 5.48 17.69 5.85
CA ALA A 91 6.48 17.91 6.89
C ALA A 91 6.67 16.71 7.82
N GLU A 92 5.89 15.64 7.65
CA GLU A 92 5.96 14.47 8.52
C GLU A 92 7.28 13.72 8.34
N THR A 93 7.92 13.43 9.46
CA THR A 93 9.19 12.70 9.55
C THR A 93 9.00 11.19 9.54
N ILE A 94 7.76 10.70 9.64
CA ILE A 94 7.42 9.29 9.55
C ILE A 94 6.68 9.06 8.23
N ARG A 95 7.09 8.03 7.49
CA ARG A 95 6.45 7.61 6.24
C ARG A 95 5.95 6.18 6.37
N ILE A 96 4.69 5.99 6.00
CA ILE A 96 4.02 4.70 5.90
C ILE A 96 3.73 4.46 4.42
N GLU A 97 4.37 3.45 3.85
CA GLU A 97 4.20 3.07 2.45
C GLU A 97 3.68 1.64 2.34
N ILE A 98 2.76 1.39 1.40
CA ILE A 98 2.22 0.05 1.17
C ILE A 98 2.76 -0.44 -0.18
N PRO A 99 3.69 -1.40 -0.21
CA PRO A 99 4.29 -1.88 -1.44
C PRO A 99 3.25 -2.56 -2.35
N LYS A 100 3.49 -2.54 -3.66
CA LYS A 100 2.67 -3.31 -4.60
C LYS A 100 2.90 -4.81 -4.37
N GLY A 101 1.85 -5.62 -4.56
CA GLY A 101 1.93 -7.07 -4.43
C GLY A 101 1.83 -7.59 -2.98
N GLY A 102 1.71 -6.71 -1.99
CA GLY A 102 1.52 -7.08 -0.60
C GLY A 102 0.71 -6.06 0.19
N TYR A 103 0.47 -6.39 1.45
CA TYR A 103 -0.29 -5.58 2.40
C TYR A 103 0.53 -5.18 3.63
N GLU A 104 1.76 -5.64 3.76
CA GLU A 104 2.69 -5.28 4.83
C GLU A 104 3.19 -3.83 4.63
N PRO A 105 2.79 -2.86 5.47
CA PRO A 105 3.31 -1.50 5.39
C PRO A 105 4.80 -1.45 5.75
N VAL A 106 5.54 -0.66 4.99
CA VAL A 106 6.91 -0.27 5.29
C VAL A 106 6.87 1.07 6.00
N ILE A 107 7.39 1.09 7.23
CA ILE A 107 7.40 2.27 8.09
C ILE A 107 8.83 2.74 8.26
N ARG A 108 9.10 4.01 7.95
CA ARG A 108 10.46 4.57 8.01
C ARG A 108 10.46 5.98 8.57
N ARG A 109 11.53 6.30 9.29
CA ARG A 109 11.86 7.70 9.59
C ARG A 109 12.51 8.31 8.34
N SER A 110 11.93 9.37 7.82
CA SER A 110 12.46 10.16 6.71
C SER A 110 13.12 11.42 7.27
N ALA A 111 14.36 11.68 6.86
CA ALA A 111 15.09 12.87 7.28
C ALA A 111 14.61 14.10 6.47
N ALA A 112 13.57 14.77 6.96
CA ALA A 112 13.05 16.05 6.42
C ALA A 112 12.57 15.98 4.93
N PRO A 113 11.88 17.01 4.39
CA PRO A 113 10.94 16.83 3.28
C PRO A 113 11.64 16.76 1.92
N THR A 114 12.18 15.59 1.56
CA THR A 114 12.75 15.40 0.23
C THR A 114 11.62 15.26 -0.79
N ALA A 115 11.64 16.17 -1.76
CA ALA A 115 10.77 16.20 -2.91
C ALA A 115 10.61 14.80 -3.55
N VAL A 116 9.36 14.47 -3.84
CA VAL A 116 8.83 13.31 -4.54
C VAL A 116 9.86 12.63 -5.46
N MET A 117 10.43 11.51 -5.01
CA MET A 117 11.14 10.60 -5.90
C MET A 117 10.06 9.76 -6.60
N LYS A 118 9.73 10.11 -7.85
CA LYS A 118 8.83 9.32 -8.70
C LYS A 118 9.32 7.85 -8.72
N PRO A 119 8.44 6.84 -8.60
CA PRO A 119 8.86 5.46 -8.76
C PRO A 119 9.40 5.30 -10.18
N SER A 120 10.69 4.98 -10.30
CA SER A 120 11.26 4.48 -11.54
C SER A 120 10.47 3.22 -11.91
N LEU A 121 9.64 3.31 -12.94
CA LEU A 121 9.11 2.16 -13.64
C LEU A 121 10.32 1.41 -14.22
N ARG A 122 10.84 0.46 -13.45
CA ARG A 122 11.62 -0.64 -14.03
C ARG A 122 10.63 -1.50 -14.80
N THR A 123 10.31 -1.08 -16.02
CA THR A 123 9.66 -1.96 -16.99
C THR A 123 10.66 -3.07 -17.31
N PRO A 124 10.30 -4.36 -17.17
CA PRO A 124 11.13 -5.43 -17.69
C PRO A 124 11.30 -5.23 -19.19
N ARG A 125 12.55 -5.27 -19.65
CA ARG A 125 12.95 -5.13 -21.05
C ARG A 125 12.20 -6.17 -21.89
N HIS A 126 11.20 -5.75 -22.65
CA HIS A 126 10.56 -6.59 -23.66
C HIS A 126 11.63 -6.90 -24.71
N ARG A 127 12.12 -8.15 -24.77
CA ARG A 127 12.91 -8.59 -25.93
C ARG A 127 11.98 -8.60 -27.14
N PRO A 128 12.32 -7.96 -28.27
CA PRO A 128 11.60 -8.20 -29.50
C PRO A 128 11.86 -9.65 -29.94
N ARG A 129 10.80 -10.37 -30.31
CA ARG A 129 10.90 -11.68 -30.98
C ARG A 129 11.63 -11.47 -32.31
N PRO A 130 12.60 -12.32 -32.70
CA PRO A 130 13.16 -12.25 -34.04
C PRO A 130 12.08 -12.62 -35.06
N ARG A 131 11.94 -11.79 -36.10
CA ARG A 131 11.15 -12.11 -37.29
C ARG A 131 11.85 -13.29 -37.99
N VAL A 132 11.19 -14.44 -38.05
CA VAL A 132 11.60 -15.51 -38.97
C VAL A 132 11.23 -15.03 -40.37
N GLY A 133 12.26 -14.70 -41.16
CA GLY A 133 12.15 -14.45 -42.59
C GLY A 133 11.94 -15.77 -43.35
N ALA A 134 11.21 -15.67 -44.45
CA ALA A 134 10.83 -16.75 -45.35
C ALA A 134 12.02 -17.45 -46.01
N ALA A 135 11.85 -18.72 -46.39
CA ALA A 135 12.57 -19.35 -47.49
C ALA A 135 11.72 -20.47 -48.10
N TRP A 136 11.55 -20.40 -49.42
CA TRP A 136 10.87 -21.36 -50.28
C TRP A 136 11.74 -22.60 -50.51
N SER A 137 11.13 -23.76 -50.65
CA SER A 137 11.60 -25.03 -51.27
C SER A 137 10.52 -26.07 -50.95
N LEU A 138 9.83 -26.77 -51.85
CA LEU A 138 9.97 -27.11 -53.27
C LEU A 138 8.57 -27.22 -53.89
#